data_AF-A0A3D0JTA6-F1
#
_entry.id   AF-A0A3D0JTA6-F1
#
_cell.length_a   1.000
_cell.length_b   1.000
_cell.length_c   1.000
_cell.angle_alpha   90.00
_cell.angle_beta   90.00
_cell.angle_gamma   90.00
#
_symmetry.space_group_name_H-M   'P 1'
#
loop_
_entity.id
_entity.type
_entity.pdbx_description
1 polymer ?
#
loop_
_entity_poly.entity_id
_entity_poly.type
_entity_poly.pdbx_seq_one_letter_code
_entity_poly.pdbx_strand_id
1 'polypeptide(L)'
;VGKQIATGERATALYTLLYRDLDYGRYTDFLGDYVQFPYTSTQPAQRLDPSLFAWNGGNDAGYACPSLVKIAERLAADAQDAQGMLCLGDFIRVHGLDDHWLNRPPAAGELGSVPSQFQGASFSRLAGYQMLLAAPQVSREDKAYALFRAINCYAPSGYNSCDRQDIAKDQRKQWFQTLKRSYADTQWAQRLKYYW
;
A
#
# COMPACT_ATOMS: atom_id res chain seq x y z
N VAL A 1 -29.10 20.74 14.33
CA VAL A 1 -27.71 21.13 13.97
C VAL A 1 -26.66 20.21 14.63
N GLY A 2 -26.72 19.89 15.93
CA GLY A 2 -25.69 19.05 16.59
C GLY A 2 -25.58 17.56 16.18
N LYS A 3 -26.68 16.91 15.78
CA LYS A 3 -26.66 15.47 15.41
C LYS A 3 -26.02 15.17 14.04
N GLN A 4 -25.98 16.16 13.14
CA GLN A 4 -25.42 16.02 11.79
C GLN A 4 -23.89 16.23 11.76
N ILE A 5 -23.38 17.15 12.60
CA ILE A 5 -21.93 17.40 12.74
C ILE A 5 -21.23 16.14 13.31
N ALA A 6 -21.81 15.51 14.33
CA ALA A 6 -21.29 14.29 14.95
C ALA A 6 -21.20 13.08 13.98
N THR A 7 -22.09 12.99 12.99
CA THR A 7 -22.07 11.93 11.96
C THR A 7 -20.91 12.11 10.99
N GLY A 8 -20.64 13.35 10.56
CA GLY A 8 -19.51 13.67 9.69
C GLY A 8 -18.16 13.47 10.40
N GLU A 9 -18.08 13.84 11.67
CA GLU A 9 -16.90 13.60 12.53
C GLU A 9 -16.61 12.11 12.69
N ARG A 10 -17.64 11.29 12.95
CA ARG A 10 -17.47 9.83 13.07
C ARG A 10 -17.00 9.19 11.76
N ALA A 11 -17.52 9.61 10.62
CA ALA A 11 -17.06 9.11 9.32
C ALA A 11 -15.60 9.47 9.04
N THR A 12 -15.21 10.70 9.37
CA THR A 12 -13.83 11.20 9.24
C THR A 12 -12.88 10.42 10.15
N ALA A 13 -13.29 10.18 11.39
CA ALA A 13 -12.52 9.40 12.36
C ALA A 13 -12.34 7.96 11.88
N LEU A 14 -13.42 7.28 11.46
CA LEU A 14 -13.34 5.90 10.97
C LEU A 14 -12.44 5.79 9.74
N TYR A 15 -12.58 6.68 8.76
CA TYR A 15 -11.69 6.70 7.59
C TYR A 15 -10.23 6.84 8.03
N THR A 16 -9.95 7.78 8.94
CA THR A 16 -8.59 8.07 9.41
C THR A 16 -7.99 6.86 10.10
N LEU A 17 -8.75 6.19 10.98
CA LEU A 17 -8.32 4.97 11.66
C LEU A 17 -8.04 3.86 10.65
N LEU A 18 -9.01 3.53 9.78
CA LEU A 18 -8.85 2.47 8.78
C LEU A 18 -7.64 2.71 7.86
N TYR A 19 -7.44 3.95 7.41
CA TYR A 19 -6.28 4.29 6.60
C TYR A 19 -4.97 4.10 7.37
N ARG A 20 -4.86 4.72 8.54
CA ARG A 20 -3.62 4.72 9.34
C ARG A 20 -3.29 3.34 9.87
N ASP A 21 -4.28 2.54 10.25
CA ASP A 21 -4.04 1.18 10.74
C ASP A 21 -3.47 0.29 9.64
N LEU A 22 -3.99 0.37 8.40
CA LEU A 22 -3.39 -0.35 7.26
C LEU A 22 -1.98 0.16 6.97
N ASP A 23 -1.84 1.48 6.88
CA ASP A 23 -0.59 2.11 6.45
C ASP A 23 0.54 1.93 7.47
N TYR A 24 0.24 1.85 8.76
CA TYR A 24 1.23 1.65 9.83
C TYR A 24 1.31 0.20 10.33
N GLY A 25 0.70 -0.75 9.61
CA GLY A 25 0.81 -2.18 9.91
C GLY A 25 0.05 -2.66 11.15
N ARG A 26 -0.96 -1.90 11.60
CA ARG A 26 -1.86 -2.26 12.71
C ARG A 26 -3.06 -3.05 12.19
N TYR A 27 -2.80 -4.16 11.51
CA TYR A 27 -3.84 -4.91 10.79
C TYR A 27 -4.94 -5.47 11.69
N THR A 28 -4.62 -5.84 12.94
CA THR A 28 -5.63 -6.27 13.92
C THR A 28 -6.59 -5.14 14.30
N ASP A 29 -6.07 -3.93 14.48
CA ASP A 29 -6.87 -2.74 14.80
C ASP A 29 -7.74 -2.34 13.60
N PHE A 30 -7.17 -2.39 12.39
CA PHE A 30 -7.93 -2.22 11.15
C PHE A 30 -9.13 -3.17 11.08
N LEU A 31 -8.93 -4.47 11.35
CA LEU A 31 -10.01 -5.46 11.32
C LEU A 31 -11.09 -5.18 12.38
N GLY A 32 -10.69 -4.71 13.56
CA GLY A 32 -11.60 -4.32 14.62
C GLY A 32 -12.47 -3.11 14.23
N ASP A 33 -11.85 -2.07 13.67
CA ASP A 33 -12.54 -0.87 13.23
C ASP A 33 -13.38 -1.10 11.95
N TYR A 34 -12.96 -2.02 11.08
CA TYR A 34 -13.65 -2.35 9.84
C TYR A 34 -15.07 -2.89 10.07
N VAL A 35 -15.39 -3.44 11.25
CA VAL A 35 -16.76 -3.85 11.61
C VAL A 35 -17.75 -2.67 11.56
N GLN A 36 -17.26 -1.44 11.69
CA GLN A 36 -18.09 -0.23 11.57
C GLN A 36 -18.33 0.18 10.10
N PHE A 37 -17.75 -0.51 9.12
CA PHE A 37 -17.86 -0.23 7.69
C PHE A 37 -18.99 -1.05 7.02
N PRO A 38 -19.74 -0.50 6.04
CA PRO A 38 -19.71 0.89 5.62
C PRO A 38 -20.47 1.79 6.61
N TYR A 39 -19.81 2.85 7.07
CA TYR A 39 -20.51 3.89 7.82
C TYR A 39 -21.13 4.88 6.83
N THR A 40 -22.46 4.90 6.76
CA THR A 40 -23.23 5.84 5.95
C THR A 40 -23.34 7.20 6.65
N SER A 41 -22.46 8.14 6.31
CA SER A 41 -22.68 9.55 6.62
C SER A 41 -23.54 10.21 5.55
N THR A 42 -24.51 11.03 5.97
CA THR A 42 -25.30 11.86 5.05
C THR A 42 -24.54 13.08 4.53
N GLN A 43 -23.33 13.34 5.03
CA GLN A 43 -22.40 14.35 4.57
C GLN A 43 -20.95 13.82 4.73
N PRO A 44 -20.36 13.20 3.70
CA PRO A 44 -18.93 12.88 3.75
C PRO A 44 -18.13 14.18 3.84
N ALA A 45 -17.08 14.20 4.67
CA ALA A 45 -16.12 15.29 4.61
C ALA A 45 -15.55 15.36 3.18
N GLN A 46 -15.52 16.56 2.59
CA GLN A 46 -14.96 16.75 1.25
C GLN A 46 -13.52 16.18 1.24
N ARG A 47 -13.21 15.32 0.26
CA ARG A 47 -11.93 14.60 0.03
C ARG A 47 -11.79 13.19 0.66
N LEU A 48 -12.78 12.67 1.38
CA LEU A 48 -12.75 11.28 1.85
C LEU A 48 -13.62 10.39 0.96
N ASP A 49 -13.01 9.39 0.33
CA ASP A 49 -13.73 8.33 -0.37
C ASP A 49 -13.64 7.03 0.44
N PRO A 50 -14.62 6.74 1.31
CA PRO A 50 -14.61 5.50 2.09
C PRO A 50 -14.80 4.26 1.22
N SER A 51 -15.26 4.39 -0.03
CA SER A 51 -15.50 3.23 -0.91
C SER A 51 -14.22 2.46 -1.25
N LEU A 52 -13.04 3.08 -1.13
CA LEU A 52 -11.76 2.39 -1.30
C LEU A 52 -11.61 1.21 -0.33
N PHE A 53 -12.16 1.29 0.88
CA PHE A 53 -12.04 0.19 1.85
C PHE A 53 -12.90 -1.03 1.47
N ALA A 54 -13.88 -0.86 0.57
CA ALA A 54 -14.66 -1.97 0.00
C ALA A 54 -13.91 -2.69 -1.15
N TRP A 55 -12.60 -2.53 -1.27
CA TRP A 55 -11.81 -3.16 -2.33
C TRP A 55 -11.90 -4.69 -2.25
N ASN A 56 -12.51 -5.28 -3.26
CA ASN A 56 -12.75 -6.73 -3.36
C ASN A 56 -11.58 -7.50 -3.99
N GLY A 57 -10.42 -6.85 -4.09
CA GLY A 57 -9.24 -7.40 -4.72
C GLY A 57 -9.09 -6.98 -6.18
N GLY A 58 -8.07 -7.54 -6.82
CA GLY A 58 -7.68 -7.17 -8.18
C GLY A 58 -6.87 -8.26 -8.82
N ASN A 59 -6.66 -8.14 -10.13
CA ASN A 59 -5.81 -9.05 -10.89
C ASN A 59 -4.84 -8.27 -11.78
N ASP A 60 -4.24 -7.22 -11.20
CA ASP A 60 -3.40 -6.33 -11.98
C ASP A 60 -2.12 -7.03 -12.44
N ALA A 61 -1.74 -6.82 -13.69
CA ALA A 61 -0.66 -7.53 -14.36
C ALA A 61 -0.73 -9.08 -14.20
N GLY A 62 -1.92 -9.63 -13.94
CA GLY A 62 -2.15 -11.07 -13.77
C GLY A 62 -1.77 -11.64 -12.41
N TYR A 63 -1.54 -10.82 -11.38
CA TYR A 63 -1.36 -11.27 -10.00
C TYR A 63 -2.67 -11.10 -9.21
N ALA A 64 -3.23 -12.20 -8.72
CA ALA A 64 -4.52 -12.20 -8.06
C ALA A 64 -4.41 -11.79 -6.58
N CYS A 65 -5.05 -10.67 -6.25
CA CYS A 65 -5.17 -10.16 -4.89
C CYS A 65 -6.57 -10.39 -4.33
N PRO A 66 -6.70 -10.87 -3.08
CA PRO A 66 -7.99 -11.03 -2.44
C PRO A 66 -8.52 -9.66 -1.95
N SER A 67 -9.67 -9.65 -1.29
CA SER A 67 -10.23 -8.41 -0.71
C SER A 67 -9.31 -7.79 0.33
N LEU A 68 -9.47 -6.49 0.57
CA LEU A 68 -8.69 -5.75 1.57
C LEU A 68 -8.77 -6.37 2.96
N VAL A 69 -9.94 -6.85 3.37
CA VAL A 69 -10.13 -7.57 4.63
C VAL A 69 -9.27 -8.84 4.68
N LYS A 70 -9.23 -9.62 3.60
CA LYS A 70 -8.40 -10.83 3.53
C LYS A 70 -6.90 -10.53 3.49
N ILE A 71 -6.50 -9.40 2.93
CA ILE A 71 -5.12 -8.92 2.99
C ILE A 71 -4.76 -8.58 4.44
N ALA A 72 -5.62 -7.82 5.14
CA ALA A 72 -5.40 -7.48 6.53
C ALA A 72 -5.39 -8.71 7.46
N GLU A 73 -6.28 -9.70 7.24
CA GLU A 73 -6.24 -10.97 7.98
C GLU A 73 -4.90 -11.69 7.82
N ARG A 74 -4.39 -11.79 6.58
CA ARG A 74 -3.08 -12.40 6.31
C ARG A 74 -1.96 -11.68 7.04
N LEU A 75 -1.92 -10.35 6.91
CA LEU A 75 -0.88 -9.53 7.50
C LEU A 75 -0.97 -9.41 9.02
N ALA A 76 -2.16 -9.56 9.60
CA ALA A 76 -2.34 -9.68 11.05
C ALA A 76 -1.81 -11.02 11.58
N ALA A 77 -1.91 -12.09 10.79
CA ALA A 77 -1.37 -13.40 11.15
C ALA A 77 0.15 -13.49 10.94
N ASP A 78 0.65 -12.92 9.85
CA ASP A 78 2.07 -12.80 9.53
C ASP A 78 2.33 -11.49 8.79
N ALA A 79 2.99 -10.54 9.46
CA ALA A 79 3.32 -9.23 8.88
C ALA A 79 4.29 -9.33 7.69
N GLN A 80 4.91 -10.50 7.46
CA GLN A 80 5.78 -10.80 6.32
C GLN A 80 5.11 -11.71 5.28
N ASP A 81 3.79 -11.95 5.35
CA ASP A 81 3.05 -12.72 4.34
C ASP A 81 3.22 -12.07 2.95
N ALA A 82 3.82 -12.82 2.04
CA ALA A 82 4.25 -12.29 0.74
C ALA A 82 3.08 -11.77 -0.09
N GLN A 83 1.99 -12.55 -0.20
CA GLN A 83 0.80 -12.13 -0.94
C GLN A 83 0.13 -10.93 -0.27
N GLY A 84 0.04 -10.91 1.05
CA GLY A 84 -0.47 -9.79 1.83
C GLY A 84 0.26 -8.50 1.52
N MET A 85 1.60 -8.50 1.56
CA MET A 85 2.40 -7.30 1.29
C MET A 85 2.31 -6.86 -0.17
N LEU A 86 2.39 -7.80 -1.11
CA LEU A 86 2.24 -7.51 -2.54
C LEU A 86 0.87 -6.87 -2.84
N CYS A 87 -0.18 -7.43 -2.26
CA CYS A 87 -1.55 -6.97 -2.48
C CYS A 87 -1.90 -5.70 -1.72
N LEU A 88 -1.32 -5.46 -0.54
CA LEU A 88 -1.40 -4.15 0.12
C LEU A 88 -0.70 -3.08 -0.72
N GLY A 89 0.46 -3.40 -1.31
CA GLY A 89 1.12 -2.50 -2.25
C GLY A 89 0.26 -2.22 -3.50
N ASP A 90 -0.45 -3.22 -4.00
CA ASP A 90 -1.35 -3.03 -5.14
C ASP A 90 -2.56 -2.16 -4.80
N PHE A 91 -3.14 -2.36 -3.62
CA PHE A 91 -4.19 -1.49 -3.08
C PHE A 91 -3.72 -0.03 -3.02
N ILE A 92 -2.58 0.23 -2.37
CA ILE A 92 -1.99 1.56 -2.24
C ILE A 92 -1.76 2.20 -3.62
N ARG A 93 -1.22 1.43 -4.57
CA ARG A 93 -0.92 1.91 -5.92
C ARG A 93 -2.19 2.24 -6.72
N VAL A 94 -3.20 1.37 -6.69
CA VAL A 94 -4.45 1.56 -7.45
C VAL A 94 -5.24 2.75 -6.92
N HIS A 95 -5.15 3.03 -5.63
CA HIS A 95 -5.85 4.14 -4.98
C HIS A 95 -4.99 5.40 -4.79
N GLY A 96 -3.72 5.40 -5.23
CA GLY A 96 -2.83 6.57 -5.16
C GLY A 96 -2.50 7.00 -3.72
N LEU A 97 -2.27 6.04 -2.83
CA LEU A 97 -2.11 6.27 -1.38
C LEU A 97 -0.64 6.41 -0.93
N ASP A 98 0.34 6.26 -1.82
CA ASP A 98 1.78 6.33 -1.51
C ASP A 98 2.20 7.64 -0.81
N ASP A 99 1.49 8.73 -1.10
CA ASP A 99 1.77 10.06 -0.54
C ASP A 99 0.49 10.74 -0.04
N HIS A 100 -0.35 9.95 0.64
CA HIS A 100 -1.62 10.40 1.17
C HIS A 100 -1.42 11.56 2.15
N TRP A 101 -2.31 12.56 2.08
CA TRP A 101 -2.19 13.79 2.88
C TRP A 101 -2.24 13.56 4.39
N LEU A 102 -2.88 12.48 4.86
CA LEU A 102 -2.85 12.12 6.28
C LEU A 102 -1.41 11.87 6.76
N ASN A 103 -0.52 11.38 5.91
CA ASN A 103 0.89 11.16 6.26
C ASN A 103 1.75 12.43 6.21
N ARG A 104 1.17 13.58 5.87
CA ARG A 104 1.85 14.88 5.80
C ARG A 104 1.34 15.77 6.94
N PRO A 105 2.03 15.82 8.08
CA PRO A 105 1.62 16.72 9.15
C PRO A 105 1.66 18.19 8.67
N PRO A 106 0.73 19.03 9.15
CA PRO A 106 0.79 20.48 8.98
C PRO A 106 2.11 21.09 9.48
N ALA A 107 2.38 22.34 9.11
CA ALA A 107 3.61 23.02 9.54
C ALA A 107 3.66 23.17 11.07
N ALA A 108 4.86 23.19 11.63
CA ALA A 108 5.02 23.35 13.07
C ALA A 108 4.32 24.61 13.58
N GLY A 109 3.46 24.47 14.59
CA GLY A 109 2.64 25.55 15.16
C GLY A 109 1.22 25.62 14.61
N GLU A 110 0.88 24.83 13.58
CA GLU A 110 -0.50 24.70 13.09
C GLU A 110 -1.29 23.63 13.88
N LEU A 111 -2.62 23.74 13.87
CA LEU A 111 -3.50 22.74 14.48
C LEU A 111 -3.28 21.37 13.80
N GLY A 112 -2.97 20.34 14.57
CA GLY A 112 -2.68 19.00 14.06
C GLY A 112 -1.21 18.76 13.70
N SER A 113 -0.31 19.71 13.96
CA SER A 113 1.15 19.55 13.76
C SER A 113 1.85 18.68 14.82
N VAL A 114 1.09 18.15 15.79
CA VAL A 114 1.64 17.23 16.81
C VAL A 114 2.10 15.92 16.18
N PRO A 115 3.15 15.28 16.71
CA PRO A 115 3.59 13.97 16.22
C PRO A 115 2.46 12.95 16.22
N SER A 116 2.43 12.12 15.16
CA SER A 116 1.48 11.00 15.07
C SER A 116 1.66 10.05 16.24
N GLN A 117 0.55 9.57 16.81
CA GLN A 117 0.55 8.51 17.81
C GLN A 117 0.62 7.11 17.18
N PHE A 118 0.48 7.00 15.85
CA PHE A 118 0.78 5.79 15.11
C PHE A 118 2.31 5.63 15.05
N GLN A 119 2.83 4.73 15.87
CA GLN A 119 4.25 4.45 15.96
C GLN A 119 4.73 3.66 14.72
N GLY A 120 6.02 3.75 14.43
CA GLY A 120 6.62 3.09 13.27
C GLY A 120 6.60 3.96 12.01
N ALA A 121 6.84 3.32 10.88
CA ALA A 121 6.85 3.96 9.57
C ALA A 121 5.60 3.55 8.78
N SER A 122 5.11 4.47 7.94
CA SER A 122 4.11 4.15 6.93
C SER A 122 4.64 3.08 5.98
N PHE A 123 3.74 2.28 5.44
CA PHE A 123 4.06 1.22 4.50
C PHE A 123 4.72 1.82 3.26
N SER A 124 5.85 1.23 2.87
CA SER A 124 6.50 1.53 1.60
C SER A 124 6.35 0.33 0.67
N ARG A 125 5.80 0.57 -0.52
CA ARG A 125 5.70 -0.47 -1.55
C ARG A 125 7.09 -1.00 -1.92
N LEU A 126 8.06 -0.11 -2.13
CA LEU A 126 9.41 -0.51 -2.53
C LEU A 126 10.15 -1.25 -1.41
N ALA A 127 10.07 -0.79 -0.17
CA ALA A 127 10.67 -1.48 0.97
C ALA A 127 10.04 -2.86 1.17
N GLY A 128 8.71 -2.97 1.01
CA GLY A 128 8.02 -4.26 1.01
C GLY A 128 8.53 -5.20 -0.08
N TYR A 129 8.66 -4.72 -1.31
CA TYR A 129 9.22 -5.53 -2.40
C TYR A 129 10.67 -5.95 -2.12
N GLN A 130 11.53 -5.06 -1.64
CA GLN A 130 12.93 -5.37 -1.28
C GLN A 130 13.01 -6.45 -0.19
N MET A 131 12.14 -6.38 0.83
CA MET A 131 12.07 -7.38 1.90
C MET A 131 11.73 -8.76 1.34
N LEU A 132 10.73 -8.86 0.46
CA LEU A 132 10.33 -10.13 -0.16
C LEU A 132 11.43 -10.71 -1.07
N LEU A 133 12.22 -9.85 -1.73
CA LEU A 133 13.33 -10.29 -2.55
C LEU A 133 14.51 -10.85 -1.74
N ALA A 134 14.75 -10.29 -0.55
CA ALA A 134 15.79 -10.77 0.36
C ALA A 134 15.40 -12.06 1.10
N ALA A 135 14.10 -12.30 1.30
CA ALA A 135 13.58 -13.44 2.05
C ALA A 135 13.70 -14.76 1.25
N PRO A 136 14.43 -15.79 1.73
CA PRO A 136 14.64 -17.03 0.99
C PRO A 136 13.36 -17.86 0.83
N GLN A 137 12.43 -17.79 1.79
CA GLN A 137 11.18 -18.55 1.82
C GLN A 137 10.11 -18.06 0.85
N VAL A 138 10.26 -16.85 0.30
CA VAL A 138 9.27 -16.28 -0.62
C VAL A 138 9.28 -17.04 -1.95
N SER A 139 8.10 -17.35 -2.45
CA SER A 139 7.91 -18.15 -3.65
C SER A 139 8.58 -17.51 -4.88
N ARG A 140 8.89 -18.35 -5.87
CA ARG A 140 9.45 -17.88 -7.15
C ARG A 140 8.51 -16.89 -7.84
N GLU A 141 7.21 -17.14 -7.77
CA GLU A 141 6.18 -16.30 -8.39
C GLU A 141 6.12 -14.92 -7.72
N ASP A 142 6.05 -14.88 -6.39
CA ASP A 142 5.99 -13.63 -5.63
C ASP A 142 7.25 -12.78 -5.82
N LYS A 143 8.44 -13.41 -5.88
CA LYS A 143 9.69 -12.68 -6.18
C LYS A 143 9.70 -12.08 -7.58
N ALA A 144 9.20 -12.82 -8.57
CA ALA A 144 9.10 -12.29 -9.93
C ALA A 144 8.16 -11.08 -9.98
N TYR A 145 7.03 -11.16 -9.28
CA TYR A 145 6.08 -10.05 -9.20
C TYR A 145 6.64 -8.86 -8.41
N ALA A 146 7.30 -9.10 -7.28
CA ALA A 146 7.98 -8.07 -6.49
C ALA A 146 9.06 -7.33 -7.31
N LEU A 147 9.88 -8.05 -8.08
CA LEU A 147 10.86 -7.43 -8.99
C LEU A 147 10.17 -6.56 -10.04
N PHE A 148 9.11 -7.09 -10.67
CA PHE A 148 8.33 -6.34 -11.64
C PHE A 148 7.77 -5.06 -11.05
N ARG A 149 7.18 -5.12 -9.85
CA ARG A 149 6.65 -3.95 -9.16
C ARG A 149 7.74 -2.97 -8.73
N ALA A 150 8.86 -3.44 -8.19
CA ALA A 150 9.99 -2.61 -7.78
C ALA A 150 10.60 -1.82 -8.95
N ILE A 151 10.72 -2.43 -10.14
CA ILE A 151 11.21 -1.71 -11.33
C ILE A 151 10.18 -0.67 -11.80
N ASN A 152 8.89 -1.02 -11.77
CA ASN A 152 7.81 -0.10 -12.16
C ASN A 152 7.61 1.08 -11.18
N CYS A 153 8.19 1.03 -9.97
CA CYS A 153 8.24 2.19 -9.08
C CYS A 153 8.88 3.43 -9.76
N TYR A 154 9.74 3.21 -10.74
CA TYR A 154 10.46 4.26 -11.47
C TYR A 154 9.81 4.61 -12.81
N ALA A 155 8.70 3.97 -13.17
CA ALA A 155 8.03 4.20 -14.45
C ALA A 155 7.08 5.42 -14.38
N PRO A 156 6.89 6.16 -15.48
CA PRO A 156 7.76 6.23 -16.67
C PRO A 156 8.89 7.28 -16.53
N SER A 157 8.92 8.04 -15.43
CA SER A 157 9.73 9.26 -15.29
C SER A 157 11.17 9.02 -14.84
N GLY A 158 11.48 7.86 -14.28
CA GLY A 158 12.74 7.58 -13.60
C GLY A 158 12.79 8.05 -12.15
N TYR A 159 11.75 8.73 -11.65
CA TYR A 159 11.60 9.06 -10.23
C TYR A 159 10.89 7.94 -9.50
N ASN A 160 11.28 7.69 -8.26
CA ASN A 160 10.62 6.72 -7.41
C ASN A 160 9.24 7.24 -6.97
N SER A 161 8.19 6.51 -7.34
CA SER A 161 6.79 6.79 -6.99
C SER A 161 6.26 5.89 -5.86
N CYS A 162 7.07 4.95 -5.37
CA CYS A 162 6.68 3.98 -4.35
C CYS A 162 7.03 4.40 -2.92
N ASP A 163 8.01 5.30 -2.78
CA ASP A 163 8.44 5.92 -1.52
C ASP A 163 9.50 7.00 -1.81
N ARG A 164 10.26 7.40 -0.77
CA ARG A 164 11.31 8.43 -0.82
C ARG A 164 12.73 7.87 -0.98
N GLN A 165 12.90 6.55 -1.19
CA GLN A 165 14.22 5.99 -1.41
C GLN A 165 14.79 6.42 -2.77
N ASP A 166 16.08 6.73 -2.81
CA ASP A 166 16.81 6.95 -4.06
C ASP A 166 17.65 5.72 -4.39
N ILE A 167 17.12 4.86 -5.27
CA ILE A 167 17.84 3.66 -5.71
C ILE A 167 18.59 3.97 -7.00
N ALA A 168 19.92 3.81 -6.93
CA ALA A 168 20.82 3.99 -8.05
C ALA A 168 20.39 3.17 -9.28
N LYS A 169 20.53 3.76 -10.47
CA LYS A 169 20.16 3.14 -11.75
C LYS A 169 20.82 1.77 -11.98
N ASP A 170 22.04 1.57 -11.48
CA ASP A 170 22.72 0.27 -11.58
C ASP A 170 22.03 -0.83 -10.77
N GLN A 171 21.50 -0.51 -9.59
CA GLN A 171 20.72 -1.46 -8.80
C GLN A 171 19.39 -1.80 -9.49
N ARG A 172 18.74 -0.80 -10.10
CA ARG A 172 17.50 -0.99 -10.88
C ARG A 172 17.75 -1.85 -12.13
N LYS A 173 18.90 -1.65 -12.79
CA LYS A 173 19.37 -2.50 -13.89
C LYS A 173 19.61 -3.94 -13.44
N GLN A 174 20.21 -4.15 -12.27
CA GLN A 174 20.38 -5.49 -11.71
C GLN A 174 19.03 -6.18 -11.46
N TRP A 175 18.05 -5.48 -10.88
CA TRP A 175 16.70 -6.02 -10.73
C TRP A 175 16.08 -6.43 -12.06
N PHE A 176 16.19 -5.58 -13.08
CA PHE A 176 15.72 -5.88 -14.44
C PHE A 176 16.40 -7.11 -15.02
N GLN A 177 17.73 -7.22 -14.90
CA GLN A 177 18.48 -8.38 -15.38
C GLN A 177 18.09 -9.66 -14.63
N THR A 178 17.90 -9.59 -13.32
CA THR A 178 17.43 -10.72 -12.51
C THR A 178 16.05 -11.18 -12.98
N LEU A 179 15.10 -10.25 -13.17
CA LEU A 179 13.78 -10.59 -13.71
C LEU A 179 13.89 -11.28 -15.07
N LYS A 180 14.70 -10.74 -15.98
CA LYS A 180 14.87 -11.25 -17.35
C LYS A 180 15.61 -12.59 -17.43
N ARG A 181 16.49 -12.90 -16.49
CA ARG A 181 17.32 -14.13 -16.52
C ARG A 181 16.72 -15.25 -15.67
N SER A 182 16.37 -14.94 -14.43
CA SER A 182 15.92 -15.93 -13.45
C SER A 182 14.42 -16.23 -13.53
N TYR A 183 13.65 -15.32 -14.15
CA TYR A 183 12.18 -15.38 -14.21
C TYR A 183 11.64 -15.18 -15.65
N ALA A 184 12.47 -15.50 -16.66
CA ALA A 184 12.20 -15.21 -18.09
C ALA A 184 10.87 -15.76 -18.64
N ASP A 185 10.43 -16.89 -18.11
CA ASP A 185 9.19 -17.60 -18.41
C ASP A 185 7.94 -16.95 -17.82
N THR A 186 8.09 -16.08 -16.82
CA THR A 186 6.95 -15.39 -16.20
C THR A 186 6.39 -14.30 -17.10
N GLN A 187 5.07 -14.08 -17.02
CA GLN A 187 4.41 -13.01 -17.77
C GLN A 187 5.02 -11.63 -17.47
N TRP A 188 5.51 -11.40 -16.24
CA TRP A 188 6.08 -10.12 -15.84
C TRP A 188 7.43 -9.85 -16.51
N ALA A 189 8.29 -10.86 -16.60
CA ALA A 189 9.54 -10.76 -17.33
C ALA A 189 9.28 -10.52 -18.82
N GLN A 190 8.27 -11.15 -19.41
CA GLN A 190 7.92 -10.96 -20.83
C GLN A 190 7.35 -9.55 -21.08
N ARG A 191 6.49 -9.04 -20.18
CA ARG A 191 5.82 -7.73 -20.31
C ARG A 191 6.76 -6.54 -20.10
N LEU A 192 7.72 -6.64 -19.17
CA LEU A 192 8.57 -5.51 -18.80
C LEU A 192 9.66 -5.27 -19.86
N LYS A 193 9.50 -4.25 -20.70
CA LYS A 193 10.44 -3.95 -21.80
C LYS A 193 11.63 -3.09 -21.38
N TYR A 194 11.41 -2.19 -20.43
CA TYR A 194 12.36 -1.18 -20.02
C TYR A 194 12.58 -1.20 -18.51
N TYR A 195 13.67 -0.58 -18.09
CA TYR A 195 13.90 -0.13 -16.73
C TYR A 195 14.30 1.35 -16.81
N TRP A 196 14.09 2.07 -15.72
CA TRP A 196 14.38 3.50 -15.62
C TRP A 196 15.57 3.75 -14.70
#